data_AF-A0A8H2XFK5-F1
#
_entry.id   AF-A0A8H2XFK5-F1
#
_cell.length_a   1.000
_cell.length_b   1.000
_cell.length_c   1.000
_cell.angle_alpha   90.00
_cell.angle_beta   90.00
_cell.angle_gamma   90.00
#
_symmetry.space_group_name_H-M   'P 1'
#
loop_
_entity.id
_entity.type
_entity.pdbx_description
1 polymer ?
#
loop_
_entity_poly.entity_id
_entity_poly.type
_entity_poly.pdbx_seq_one_letter_code
_entity_poly.pdbx_strand_id
1 'polypeptide(L)'
;MRMYSLVLHLGYRLMGEKVDTVEWAHKAVGEAEMLLGEGRQKLADDQANLGVNMDEKYPPLILAFILFNQQIRAHITAQILVPNQTYRMAKQHTEVAPADMIWGNLRINPYKERIRKAISYAATAGLMIFWAIPVSFVGIVSHVSQHCRLLDVVVGIISGILPPVAIAILMMLLPIVLRLLARFEGIPRFTGLELSLMTRYFIFQVIHSFLIVTISSGLIAALPQLASNPTSIPTILAEKPPEASTIFLTYAILQGMLLEGFSQIMPLVLYYAKWYILGSNPCLIYTIRYSLRNVAWGTLFPAMTLITGIGLAYSNISPIINGLVCVAFFLSYQVWKYLFLWQFGQPEAGDTGGLFFPKAMQHTFVGLYIEQICL
;
A
#
# COMPACT_ATOMS: atom_id res chain seq x y z
N MET A 1 13.35 1.07 -6.14
CA MET A 1 14.45 0.60 -7.01
C MET A 1 15.03 -0.77 -6.60
N ARG A 2 14.92 -1.19 -5.32
CA ARG A 2 15.54 -2.45 -4.81
C ARG A 2 14.83 -3.77 -5.17
N MET A 3 13.57 -3.75 -5.64
CA MET A 3 12.84 -4.97 -6.02
C MET A 3 13.10 -5.39 -7.48
N TYR A 4 13.57 -4.46 -8.34
CA TYR A 4 13.89 -4.74 -9.73
C TYR A 4 15.18 -5.58 -9.88
N SER A 5 16.16 -5.40 -8.98
CA SER A 5 17.40 -6.20 -8.99
C SER A 5 17.14 -7.68 -8.69
N LEU A 6 16.15 -7.99 -7.84
CA LEU A 6 15.83 -9.37 -7.45
C LEU A 6 15.09 -10.13 -8.57
N VAL A 7 14.23 -9.43 -9.32
CA VAL A 7 13.56 -9.96 -10.53
C VAL A 7 14.55 -10.08 -11.68
N LEU A 8 15.49 -9.15 -11.85
CA LEU A 8 16.51 -9.26 -12.90
C LEU A 8 17.45 -10.45 -12.68
N HIS A 9 17.88 -10.71 -11.44
CA HIS A 9 18.84 -11.80 -11.18
C HIS A 9 18.21 -13.20 -11.31
N LEU A 10 16.91 -13.35 -10.98
CA LEU A 10 16.18 -14.60 -11.19
C LEU A 10 15.62 -14.75 -12.62
N GLY A 11 15.21 -13.65 -13.25
CA GLY A 11 14.65 -13.65 -14.61
C GLY A 11 15.69 -13.99 -15.68
N TYR A 12 16.93 -13.50 -15.55
CA TYR A 12 18.00 -13.79 -16.51
C TYR A 12 18.47 -15.25 -16.46
N ARG A 13 18.25 -15.95 -15.35
CA ARG A 13 18.65 -17.36 -15.20
C ARG A 13 17.74 -18.32 -15.97
N LEU A 14 16.55 -17.89 -16.39
CA LEU A 14 15.54 -18.73 -17.05
C LEU A 14 15.35 -18.42 -18.55
N MET A 15 15.74 -17.24 -19.03
CA MET A 15 15.46 -16.79 -20.42
C MET A 15 16.62 -16.02 -21.09
N GLY A 16 17.83 -16.03 -20.53
CA GLY A 16 19.01 -15.35 -21.09
C GLY A 16 20.01 -16.30 -21.75
N GLU A 17 20.80 -15.78 -22.69
CA GLU A 17 21.96 -16.47 -23.27
C GLU A 17 22.97 -16.81 -22.15
N LYS A 18 23.55 -18.01 -22.19
CA LYS A 18 24.58 -18.43 -21.21
C LYS A 18 25.88 -17.72 -21.54
N VAL A 19 26.10 -16.57 -20.90
CA VAL A 19 27.34 -15.79 -21.02
C VAL A 19 28.23 -16.02 -19.78
N ASP A 20 29.54 -15.91 -19.95
CA ASP A 20 30.45 -15.83 -18.81
C ASP A 20 30.09 -14.59 -17.99
N THR A 21 29.71 -14.80 -16.73
CA THR A 21 29.28 -13.76 -15.82
C THR A 21 30.35 -12.69 -15.57
N VAL A 22 31.64 -13.06 -15.61
CA VAL A 22 32.73 -12.11 -15.33
C VAL A 22 32.94 -11.19 -16.51
N GLU A 23 33.03 -11.75 -17.72
CA GLU A 23 33.20 -10.98 -18.95
C GLU A 23 31.98 -10.08 -19.20
N TRP A 24 30.78 -10.62 -19.02
CA TRP A 24 29.54 -9.83 -19.12
C TRP A 24 29.49 -8.69 -18.10
N ALA A 25 29.87 -8.93 -16.84
CA ALA A 25 29.87 -7.89 -15.82
C ALA A 25 30.89 -6.78 -16.12
N HIS A 26 32.11 -7.13 -16.55
CA HIS A 26 33.10 -6.13 -16.97
C HIS A 26 32.61 -5.31 -18.17
N LYS A 27 32.01 -5.96 -19.18
CA LYS A 27 31.41 -5.27 -20.32
C LYS A 27 30.27 -4.34 -19.89
N ALA A 28 29.35 -4.83 -19.06
CA ALA A 28 28.23 -4.06 -18.55
C ALA A 28 28.66 -2.86 -17.68
N VAL A 29 29.72 -3.01 -16.88
CA VAL A 29 30.31 -1.90 -16.12
C VAL A 29 30.94 -0.88 -17.06
N GLY A 30 31.72 -1.32 -18.06
CA GLY A 30 32.31 -0.42 -19.06
C GLY A 30 31.25 0.34 -19.87
N GLU A 31 30.18 -0.34 -20.31
CA GLU A 31 29.04 0.29 -20.97
C GLU A 31 28.33 1.30 -20.06
N ALA A 32 28.11 0.95 -18.78
CA ALA A 32 27.49 1.85 -17.82
C ALA A 32 28.36 3.09 -17.55
N GLU A 33 29.67 2.93 -17.40
CA GLU A 33 30.62 4.05 -17.23
C GLU A 33 30.64 4.96 -18.45
N MET A 34 30.63 4.39 -19.65
CA MET A 34 30.54 5.14 -20.91
C MET A 34 29.24 5.97 -20.96
N LEU A 35 28.09 5.36 -20.70
CA LEU A 35 26.80 6.04 -20.67
C LEU A 35 26.74 7.14 -19.59
N LEU A 36 27.35 6.90 -18.43
CA LEU A 36 27.46 7.90 -17.36
C LEU A 36 28.36 9.07 -17.79
N GLY A 37 29.49 8.79 -18.45
CA GLY A 37 30.39 9.78 -18.99
C GLY A 37 29.70 10.67 -20.03
N GLU A 38 29.04 10.06 -21.01
CA GLU A 38 28.25 10.77 -22.01
C GLU A 38 27.13 11.61 -21.38
N GLY A 39 26.43 11.06 -20.38
CA GLY A 39 25.37 11.79 -19.68
C GLY A 39 25.89 13.01 -18.93
N ARG A 40 27.06 12.90 -18.30
CA ARG A 40 27.71 14.02 -17.60
C ARG A 40 28.22 15.09 -18.56
N GLN A 41 28.79 14.68 -19.70
CA GLN A 41 29.24 15.61 -20.74
C GLN A 41 28.07 16.39 -21.32
N LYS A 42 27.00 15.70 -21.76
CA LYS A 42 25.78 16.34 -22.27
C LYS A 42 25.16 17.30 -21.26
N LEU A 43 25.14 16.93 -19.98
CA LEU A 43 24.67 17.82 -18.91
C LEU A 43 25.55 19.07 -18.77
N ALA A 44 26.87 18.93 -18.85
CA ALA A 44 27.80 20.07 -18.78
C ALA A 44 27.64 20.99 -20.01
N ASP A 45 27.45 20.42 -21.20
CA ASP A 45 27.22 21.17 -22.45
C ASP A 45 25.88 21.93 -22.40
N ASP A 46 24.81 21.28 -21.93
CA ASP A 46 23.50 21.92 -21.72
C ASP A 46 23.61 23.05 -20.67
N GLN A 47 24.41 22.86 -19.61
CA GLN A 47 24.66 23.89 -18.59
C GLN A 47 25.44 25.09 -19.13
N ALA A 48 26.40 24.86 -20.03
CA ALA A 48 27.22 25.93 -20.63
C ALA A 48 26.45 26.74 -21.68
N ASN A 49 25.49 26.12 -22.38
CA ASN A 49 24.73 26.73 -23.49
C ASN A 49 23.31 27.16 -23.11
N LEU A 50 23.07 27.34 -21.81
CA LEU A 50 21.76 27.67 -21.24
C LEU A 50 21.12 28.89 -21.93
N GLY A 51 20.04 28.68 -22.67
CA GLY A 51 19.30 29.73 -23.38
C GLY A 51 19.85 30.14 -24.76
N VAL A 52 20.90 29.47 -25.27
CA VAL A 52 21.46 29.69 -26.62
C VAL A 52 20.96 28.64 -27.61
N ASN A 53 20.88 27.37 -27.19
CA ASN A 53 20.40 26.26 -28.01
C ASN A 53 18.97 25.83 -27.61
N MET A 54 18.10 25.57 -28.58
CA MET A 54 16.72 25.12 -28.34
C MET A 54 16.59 23.59 -28.16
N ASP A 55 17.63 22.84 -28.50
CA ASP A 55 17.67 21.37 -28.46
C ASP A 55 18.44 20.85 -27.22
N GLU A 56 18.16 21.38 -26.03
CA GLU A 56 18.74 20.90 -24.77
C GLU A 56 18.23 19.49 -24.44
N LYS A 57 19.14 18.56 -24.12
CA LYS A 57 18.75 17.18 -23.76
C LYS A 57 18.14 17.12 -22.36
N TYR A 58 18.69 17.92 -21.45
CA TYR A 58 18.27 18.05 -20.06
C TYR A 58 17.84 19.50 -19.77
N PRO A 59 16.64 19.91 -20.24
CA PRO A 59 16.18 21.28 -20.04
C PRO A 59 15.97 21.59 -18.55
N PRO A 60 16.19 22.84 -18.11
CA PRO A 60 15.99 23.25 -16.73
C PRO A 60 14.54 23.00 -16.31
N LEU A 61 14.36 22.37 -15.16
CA LEU A 61 13.05 22.07 -14.61
C LEU A 61 12.46 23.32 -13.94
N ILE A 62 11.12 23.44 -13.98
CA ILE A 62 10.36 24.48 -13.27
C ILE A 62 10.21 24.09 -11.79
N LEU A 63 11.32 23.73 -11.14
CA LEU A 63 11.42 23.32 -9.74
C LEU A 63 12.78 23.75 -9.21
N ALA A 64 12.81 24.28 -7.99
CA ALA A 64 14.04 24.62 -7.30
C ALA A 64 14.00 24.07 -5.88
N PHE A 65 15.17 23.65 -5.38
CA PHE A 65 15.39 23.35 -3.96
C PHE A 65 15.95 24.60 -3.29
N ILE A 66 15.26 25.09 -2.27
CA ILE A 66 15.66 26.29 -1.53
C ILE A 66 16.06 25.84 -0.12
N LEU A 67 17.31 26.12 0.24
CA LEU A 67 17.83 25.87 1.58
C LEU A 67 17.82 27.17 2.37
N PHE A 68 17.24 27.12 3.57
CA PHE A 68 17.20 28.25 4.49
C PHE A 68 18.17 28.00 5.64
N ASN A 69 18.81 29.05 6.14
CA ASN A 69 19.70 28.95 7.31
C ASN A 69 18.93 28.61 8.61
N GLN A 70 17.63 28.95 8.68
CA GLN A 70 16.78 28.69 9.84
C GLN A 70 15.53 27.89 9.42
N GLN A 71 15.18 26.87 10.20
CA GLN A 71 13.99 26.03 9.97
C GLN A 71 12.70 26.86 9.98
N ILE A 72 12.58 27.82 10.91
CA ILE A 72 11.40 28.70 11.03
C ILE A 72 11.14 29.43 9.70
N ARG A 73 12.19 29.93 9.03
CA ARG A 73 12.05 30.63 7.75
C ARG A 73 11.52 29.71 6.65
N ALA A 74 11.97 28.45 6.62
CA ALA A 74 11.49 27.47 5.65
C ALA A 74 9.98 27.19 5.83
N HIS A 75 9.50 27.04 7.07
CA HIS A 75 8.07 26.85 7.32
C HIS A 75 7.25 28.09 7.01
N ILE A 76 7.73 29.28 7.36
CA ILE A 76 7.07 30.54 7.02
C ILE A 76 6.94 30.67 5.50
N THR A 77 8.03 30.45 4.74
CA THR A 77 7.98 30.54 3.28
C THR A 77 7.04 29.52 2.65
N ALA A 78 6.93 28.32 3.23
CA ALA A 78 6.02 27.29 2.72
C ALA A 78 4.53 27.56 3.00
N GLN A 79 4.23 28.42 3.97
CA GLN A 79 2.86 28.81 4.32
C GLN A 79 2.42 30.08 3.58
N ILE A 80 3.37 30.93 3.17
CA ILE A 80 3.09 32.16 2.43
C ILE A 80 2.84 31.83 0.96
N LEU A 81 1.71 32.30 0.43
CA LEU A 81 1.47 32.30 -1.01
C LEU A 81 2.41 33.33 -1.68
N VAL A 82 3.44 32.83 -2.36
CA VAL A 82 4.50 33.71 -2.94
C VAL A 82 4.01 34.51 -4.17
N PRO A 83 3.22 33.96 -5.12
CA PRO A 83 2.82 34.72 -6.33
C PRO A 83 1.35 35.15 -6.36
N ASN A 84 1.09 36.35 -6.93
CA ASN A 84 -0.25 36.86 -7.25
C ASN A 84 -0.92 36.14 -8.46
N GLN A 85 -0.17 35.28 -9.17
CA GLN A 85 -0.68 34.54 -10.33
C GLN A 85 -0.98 33.09 -9.96
N THR A 86 -2.20 32.66 -10.27
CA THR A 86 -2.64 31.27 -10.09
C THR A 86 -1.67 30.32 -10.81
N TYR A 87 -1.37 29.17 -10.20
CA TYR A 87 -0.55 28.09 -10.77
C TYR A 87 0.97 28.30 -10.83
N ARG A 88 1.51 29.44 -10.41
CA ARG A 88 2.96 29.62 -10.22
C ARG A 88 3.34 29.31 -8.77
N MET A 89 4.41 28.54 -8.55
CA MET A 89 4.90 28.13 -7.22
C MET A 89 3.81 27.56 -6.28
N ALA A 90 2.72 27.00 -6.84
CA ALA A 90 1.50 26.69 -6.08
C ALA A 90 1.66 25.51 -5.11
N LYS A 91 2.71 24.69 -5.26
CA LYS A 91 2.94 23.51 -4.45
C LYS A 91 4.35 23.59 -3.88
N GLN A 92 4.43 23.85 -2.58
CA GLN A 92 5.66 23.87 -1.81
C GLN A 92 5.67 22.67 -0.86
N HIS A 93 6.84 22.08 -0.67
CA HIS A 93 7.05 20.97 0.23
C HIS A 93 8.14 21.35 1.22
N THR A 94 7.82 21.27 2.50
CA THR A 94 8.79 21.40 3.60
C THR A 94 9.40 20.05 3.96
N GLU A 95 10.54 20.08 4.65
CA GLU A 95 11.16 18.89 5.27
C GLU A 95 11.41 17.77 4.26
N VAL A 96 11.98 18.13 3.11
CA VAL A 96 12.22 17.17 2.03
C VAL A 96 13.61 16.58 2.16
N ALA A 97 13.70 15.29 2.50
CA ALA A 97 14.95 14.55 2.45
C ALA A 97 15.25 14.08 1.01
N PRO A 98 16.49 14.18 0.51
CA PRO A 98 16.85 13.71 -0.83
C PRO A 98 16.53 12.24 -1.10
N ALA A 99 16.61 11.40 -0.07
CA ALA A 99 16.29 9.98 -0.17
C ALA A 99 14.78 9.66 -0.22
N ASP A 100 13.92 10.59 0.21
CA ASP A 100 12.45 10.45 0.12
C ASP A 100 11.90 10.91 -1.23
N MET A 101 12.72 11.54 -2.06
CA MET A 101 12.27 12.08 -3.33
C MET A 101 12.21 11.05 -4.45
N ILE A 102 11.09 11.09 -5.18
CA ILE A 102 10.89 10.37 -6.43
C ILE A 102 11.31 11.29 -7.58
N TRP A 103 12.61 11.30 -7.88
CA TRP A 103 13.21 12.18 -8.91
C TRP A 103 12.49 12.13 -10.26
N GLY A 104 12.02 10.95 -10.68
CA GLY A 104 11.29 10.78 -11.94
C GLY A 104 9.94 11.52 -12.01
N ASN A 105 9.35 11.88 -10.86
CA ASN A 105 8.07 12.58 -10.79
C ASN A 105 8.22 14.12 -10.76
N LEU A 106 9.42 14.65 -10.53
CA LEU A 106 9.66 16.09 -10.43
C LEU A 106 9.54 16.84 -11.77
N ARG A 107 9.67 16.13 -12.90
CA ARG A 107 9.59 16.71 -14.26
C ARG A 107 8.15 16.93 -14.76
N ILE A 108 7.15 16.52 -13.99
CA ILE A 108 5.75 16.53 -14.45
C ILE A 108 5.19 17.95 -14.37
N ASN A 109 4.64 18.44 -15.49
CA ASN A 109 3.92 19.71 -15.51
C ASN A 109 2.66 19.63 -14.60
N PRO A 110 2.37 20.64 -13.75
CA PRO A 110 1.23 20.63 -12.82
C PRO A 110 -0.13 20.35 -13.49
N TYR A 111 -0.35 20.76 -14.75
CA TYR A 111 -1.59 20.43 -15.46
C TYR A 111 -1.70 18.92 -15.74
N LYS A 112 -0.60 18.32 -16.20
CA LYS A 112 -0.51 16.87 -16.44
C LYS A 112 -0.62 16.09 -15.13
N GLU A 113 -0.06 16.61 -14.02
CA GLU A 113 -0.20 16.03 -12.68
C GLU A 113 -1.68 15.92 -12.28
N ARG A 114 -2.48 16.98 -12.47
CA ARG A 114 -3.92 16.96 -12.15
C ARG A 114 -4.70 15.94 -12.96
N ILE A 115 -4.44 15.87 -14.27
CA ILE A 115 -5.08 14.87 -15.15
C ILE A 115 -4.69 13.46 -14.71
N ARG A 116 -3.40 13.21 -14.46
CA ARG A 116 -2.91 11.90 -13.98
C ARG A 116 -3.52 11.52 -12.64
N LYS A 117 -3.67 12.47 -11.73
CA LYS A 117 -4.36 12.29 -10.46
C LYS A 117 -5.82 11.91 -10.68
N ALA A 118 -6.56 12.65 -11.52
CA ALA A 118 -7.96 12.31 -11.84
C ALA A 118 -8.09 10.90 -12.44
N ILE A 119 -7.24 10.55 -13.41
CA ILE A 119 -7.17 9.21 -14.00
C ILE A 119 -6.85 8.16 -12.93
N SER A 120 -5.93 8.42 -12.02
CA SER A 120 -5.57 7.47 -10.96
C SER A 120 -6.70 7.25 -9.96
N TYR A 121 -7.47 8.28 -9.60
CA TYR A 121 -8.65 8.11 -8.74
C TYR A 121 -9.76 7.35 -9.47
N ALA A 122 -10.01 7.66 -10.75
CA ALA A 122 -10.95 6.90 -11.57
C ALA A 122 -10.54 5.42 -11.71
N ALA A 123 -9.24 5.16 -11.94
CA ALA A 123 -8.70 3.81 -11.99
C ALA A 123 -8.81 3.09 -10.63
N THR A 124 -8.65 3.80 -9.52
CA THR A 124 -8.83 3.23 -8.18
C THR A 124 -10.30 2.86 -7.92
N ALA A 125 -11.24 3.71 -8.35
CA ALA A 125 -12.67 3.42 -8.27
C ALA A 125 -13.07 2.24 -9.17
N GLY A 126 -12.54 2.18 -10.41
CA GLY A 126 -12.73 1.04 -11.29
C GLY A 126 -12.14 -0.25 -10.72
N LEU A 127 -10.91 -0.19 -10.19
CA LEU A 127 -10.25 -1.31 -9.52
C LEU A 127 -11.11 -1.86 -8.39
N MET A 128 -11.73 -0.99 -7.59
CA MET A 128 -12.62 -1.38 -6.51
C MET A 128 -13.83 -2.18 -7.02
N ILE A 129 -14.50 -1.72 -8.08
CA ILE A 129 -15.65 -2.45 -8.65
C ILE A 129 -15.21 -3.80 -9.24
N PHE A 130 -14.13 -3.81 -10.02
CA PHE A 130 -13.67 -5.01 -10.71
C PHE A 130 -12.95 -6.00 -9.79
N TRP A 131 -12.56 -5.62 -8.58
CA TRP A 131 -11.88 -6.52 -7.63
C TRP A 131 -12.77 -7.63 -7.09
N ALA A 132 -14.09 -7.46 -7.14
CA ALA A 132 -15.02 -8.53 -6.80
C ALA A 132 -14.90 -9.74 -7.76
N ILE A 133 -14.49 -9.53 -9.01
CA ILE A 133 -14.36 -10.59 -10.04
C ILE A 133 -13.26 -11.61 -9.69
N PRO A 134 -12.00 -11.22 -9.41
CA PRO A 134 -10.99 -12.20 -9.03
C PRO A 134 -11.32 -12.87 -7.68
N VAL A 135 -11.93 -12.14 -6.73
CA VAL A 135 -12.36 -12.73 -5.45
C VAL A 135 -13.44 -13.80 -5.66
N SER A 136 -14.46 -13.51 -6.47
CA SER A 136 -15.54 -14.46 -6.75
C SER A 136 -15.06 -15.66 -7.57
N PHE A 137 -14.12 -15.46 -8.50
CA PHE A 137 -13.48 -16.55 -9.23
C PHE A 137 -12.80 -17.55 -8.29
N VAL A 138 -12.05 -17.06 -7.29
CA VAL A 138 -11.42 -17.94 -6.28
C VAL A 138 -12.49 -18.71 -5.47
N GLY A 139 -13.61 -18.06 -5.13
CA GLY A 139 -14.73 -18.72 -4.46
C GLY A 139 -15.38 -19.81 -5.33
N ILE A 140 -15.60 -19.56 -6.62
CA ILE A 140 -16.18 -20.55 -7.54
C ILE A 140 -15.26 -21.77 -7.69
N VAL A 141 -13.95 -21.56 -7.86
CA VAL A 141 -12.96 -22.65 -7.96
C VAL A 141 -12.98 -23.53 -6.71
N SER A 142 -13.17 -22.94 -5.52
CA SER A 142 -13.28 -23.72 -4.27
C SER A 142 -14.53 -24.61 -4.21
N HIS A 143 -15.64 -24.20 -4.82
CA HIS A 143 -16.90 -24.98 -4.83
C HIS A 143 -16.95 -26.03 -5.94
N VAL A 144 -16.40 -25.72 -7.12
CA VAL A 144 -16.39 -26.66 -8.26
C VAL A 144 -15.47 -27.84 -7.98
N SER A 145 -14.32 -27.60 -7.32
CA SER A 145 -13.40 -28.68 -6.93
C SER A 145 -14.03 -29.70 -5.98
N GLN A 146 -15.00 -29.30 -5.15
CA GLN A 146 -15.75 -30.21 -4.26
C GLN A 146 -16.66 -31.19 -5.01
N HIS A 147 -17.10 -30.83 -6.23
CA HIS A 147 -18.03 -31.64 -7.03
C HIS A 147 -17.34 -32.47 -8.12
N CYS A 148 -16.04 -32.24 -8.37
CA CYS A 148 -15.27 -33.03 -9.31
C CYS A 148 -14.78 -34.33 -8.64
N ARG A 149 -15.12 -35.49 -9.23
CA ARG A 149 -14.59 -36.83 -8.91
C ARG A 149 -13.09 -36.98 -9.30
N LEU A 150 -12.24 -36.05 -8.89
CA LEU A 150 -10.78 -36.25 -8.94
C LEU A 150 -10.35 -36.99 -7.66
N LEU A 151 -9.16 -37.60 -7.64
CA LEU A 151 -8.65 -38.32 -6.47
C LEU A 151 -8.87 -37.49 -5.19
N ASP A 152 -9.47 -38.09 -4.15
CA ASP A 152 -9.89 -37.41 -2.91
C ASP A 152 -8.77 -36.58 -2.27
N VAL A 153 -7.51 -37.01 -2.40
CA VAL A 153 -6.33 -36.29 -1.90
C VAL A 153 -6.06 -34.98 -2.65
N VAL A 154 -6.24 -34.98 -3.98
CA VAL A 154 -6.04 -33.79 -4.82
C VAL A 154 -7.20 -32.81 -4.64
N VAL A 155 -8.43 -33.32 -4.50
CA VAL A 155 -9.62 -32.50 -4.19
C VAL A 155 -9.48 -31.83 -2.82
N GLY A 156 -8.98 -32.54 -1.81
CA GLY A 156 -8.75 -31.99 -0.47
C GLY A 156 -7.73 -30.85 -0.45
N ILE A 157 -6.62 -30.98 -1.19
CA ILE A 157 -5.59 -29.93 -1.28
C ILE A 157 -6.12 -28.70 -2.04
N ILE A 158 -6.82 -28.91 -3.16
CA ILE A 158 -7.36 -27.83 -4.00
C ILE A 158 -8.51 -27.10 -3.30
N SER A 159 -9.38 -27.81 -2.59
CA SER A 159 -10.53 -27.18 -1.91
C SER A 159 -10.14 -26.55 -0.57
N GLY A 160 -9.17 -27.13 0.16
CA GLY A 160 -8.80 -26.66 1.50
C GLY A 160 -7.70 -25.59 1.53
N ILE A 161 -6.66 -25.71 0.69
CA ILE A 161 -5.45 -24.87 0.81
C ILE A 161 -5.40 -23.77 -0.26
N LEU A 162 -5.82 -24.09 -1.49
CA LEU A 162 -5.73 -23.16 -2.61
C LEU A 162 -6.52 -21.85 -2.38
N PRO A 163 -7.77 -21.86 -1.86
CA PRO A 163 -8.57 -20.64 -1.78
C PRO A 163 -8.00 -19.64 -0.75
N PRO A 164 -7.63 -20.03 0.49
CA PRO A 164 -6.98 -19.12 1.43
C PRO A 164 -5.66 -18.55 0.89
N VAL A 165 -4.83 -19.38 0.23
CA VAL A 165 -3.55 -18.93 -0.35
C VAL A 165 -3.78 -17.96 -1.52
N ALA A 166 -4.72 -18.27 -2.41
CA ALA A 166 -5.06 -17.40 -3.53
C ALA A 166 -5.62 -16.05 -3.07
N ILE A 167 -6.50 -16.05 -2.06
CA ILE A 167 -7.00 -14.81 -1.43
C ILE A 167 -5.84 -14.04 -0.78
N ALA A 168 -4.93 -14.70 -0.08
CA ALA A 168 -3.78 -14.04 0.54
C ALA A 168 -2.86 -13.38 -0.51
N ILE A 169 -2.59 -14.07 -1.63
CA ILE A 169 -1.81 -13.52 -2.75
C ILE A 169 -2.53 -12.32 -3.36
N LEU A 170 -3.85 -12.43 -3.59
CA LEU A 170 -4.65 -11.36 -4.13
C LEU A 170 -4.61 -10.12 -3.22
N MET A 171 -4.80 -10.29 -1.92
CA MET A 171 -4.72 -9.21 -0.93
C MET A 171 -3.31 -8.61 -0.82
N MET A 172 -2.24 -9.39 -1.05
CA MET A 172 -0.87 -8.88 -1.13
C MET A 172 -0.62 -8.05 -2.39
N LEU A 173 -1.25 -8.41 -3.51
CA LEU A 173 -1.12 -7.71 -4.80
C LEU A 173 -1.78 -6.33 -4.77
N LEU A 174 -2.91 -6.20 -4.07
CA LEU A 174 -3.70 -4.97 -4.01
C LEU A 174 -2.89 -3.71 -3.62
N PRO A 175 -2.19 -3.65 -2.47
CA PRO A 175 -1.41 -2.46 -2.10
C PRO A 175 -0.27 -2.19 -3.09
N ILE A 176 0.25 -3.20 -3.79
CA ILE A 176 1.27 -3.02 -4.84
C ILE A 176 0.68 -2.27 -6.04
N VAL A 177 -0.52 -2.66 -6.49
CA VAL A 177 -1.23 -1.98 -7.58
C VAL A 177 -1.59 -0.55 -7.18
N LEU A 178 -2.11 -0.34 -5.96
CA LEU A 178 -2.44 0.99 -5.46
C LEU A 178 -1.21 1.90 -5.33
N ARG A 179 -0.05 1.36 -4.91
CA ARG A 179 1.23 2.10 -4.92
C ARG A 179 1.67 2.48 -6.33
N LEU A 180 1.49 1.60 -7.31
CA LEU A 180 1.82 1.88 -8.71
C LEU A 180 0.94 3.02 -9.25
N LEU A 181 -0.36 2.98 -8.98
CA LEU A 181 -1.29 4.05 -9.33
C LEU A 181 -0.90 5.37 -8.64
N ALA A 182 -0.61 5.35 -7.34
CA ALA A 182 -0.16 6.54 -6.60
C ALA A 182 1.17 7.10 -7.14
N ARG A 183 2.08 6.26 -7.61
CA ARG A 183 3.32 6.69 -8.27
C ARG A 183 3.04 7.38 -9.61
N PHE A 184 2.07 6.89 -10.38
CA PHE A 184 1.66 7.46 -11.66
C PHE A 184 1.08 8.87 -11.54
N GLU A 185 0.49 9.23 -10.39
CA GLU A 185 -0.08 10.56 -10.14
C GLU A 185 0.94 11.69 -10.22
N GLY A 186 2.23 11.38 -10.02
CA GLY A 186 3.28 12.38 -9.94
C GLY A 186 3.54 12.93 -8.54
N ILE A 187 3.23 12.15 -7.49
CA ILE A 187 3.61 12.52 -6.12
C ILE A 187 5.15 12.56 -6.02
N PRO A 188 5.76 13.66 -5.54
CA PRO A 188 7.21 13.83 -5.55
C PRO A 188 7.94 13.11 -4.40
N ARG A 189 7.22 12.68 -3.35
CA ARG A 189 7.77 12.04 -2.14
C ARG A 189 7.26 10.62 -1.94
N PHE A 190 8.08 9.70 -1.44
CA PHE A 190 7.63 8.35 -1.07
C PHE A 190 6.69 8.40 0.15
N THR A 191 6.99 9.24 1.14
CA THR A 191 6.09 9.50 2.28
C THR A 191 4.70 9.96 1.85
N GLY A 192 4.64 10.92 0.91
CA GLY A 192 3.40 11.39 0.30
C GLY A 192 2.63 10.30 -0.45
N LEU A 193 3.36 9.36 -1.08
CA LEU A 193 2.78 8.21 -1.75
C LEU A 193 2.13 7.25 -0.73
N GLU A 194 2.80 6.95 0.38
CA GLU A 194 2.23 6.11 1.45
C GLU A 194 1.02 6.78 2.12
N LEU A 195 1.00 8.10 2.27
CA LEU A 195 -0.17 8.86 2.75
C LEU A 195 -1.37 8.77 1.78
N SER A 196 -1.12 8.79 0.47
CA SER A 196 -2.16 8.60 -0.55
C SER A 196 -2.66 7.16 -0.55
N LEU A 197 -1.75 6.18 -0.41
CA LEU A 197 -2.05 4.76 -0.31
C LEU A 197 -2.96 4.48 0.89
N MET A 198 -2.65 5.05 2.05
CA MET A 198 -3.43 4.89 3.28
C MET A 198 -4.91 5.17 3.06
N THR A 199 -5.26 6.29 2.43
CA THR A 199 -6.67 6.63 2.17
C THR A 199 -7.33 5.72 1.16
N ARG A 200 -6.65 5.39 0.05
CA ARG A 200 -7.23 4.50 -0.98
C ARG A 200 -7.49 3.11 -0.42
N TYR A 201 -6.51 2.59 0.31
CA TYR A 201 -6.59 1.26 0.88
C TYR A 201 -7.64 1.19 1.99
N PHE A 202 -7.78 2.25 2.80
CA PHE A 202 -8.87 2.35 3.77
C PHE A 202 -10.25 2.35 3.10
N ILE A 203 -10.48 3.19 2.08
CA ILE A 203 -11.77 3.21 1.37
C ILE A 203 -12.07 1.84 0.75
N PHE A 204 -11.05 1.19 0.18
CA PHE A 204 -11.18 -0.17 -0.34
C PHE A 204 -11.60 -1.17 0.74
N GLN A 205 -10.94 -1.16 1.90
CA GLN A 205 -11.23 -2.03 3.03
C GLN A 205 -12.63 -1.77 3.60
N VAL A 206 -13.06 -0.52 3.74
CA VAL A 206 -14.42 -0.19 4.20
C VAL A 206 -15.46 -0.76 3.24
N ILE A 207 -15.24 -0.66 1.92
CA ILE A 207 -16.21 -1.16 0.95
C ILE A 207 -16.21 -2.69 0.88
N HIS A 208 -15.03 -3.33 0.79
CA HIS A 208 -14.94 -4.78 0.59
C HIS A 208 -15.00 -5.59 1.88
N SER A 209 -14.23 -5.19 2.89
CA SER A 209 -14.10 -5.94 4.13
C SER A 209 -15.20 -5.63 5.14
N PHE A 210 -15.89 -4.49 4.98
CA PHE A 210 -16.99 -4.11 5.87
C PHE A 210 -18.35 -4.09 5.16
N LEU A 211 -18.59 -3.17 4.21
CA LEU A 211 -19.93 -3.01 3.60
C LEU A 211 -20.39 -4.25 2.82
N ILE A 212 -19.56 -4.76 1.90
CA ILE A 212 -19.92 -5.94 1.08
C ILE A 212 -20.14 -7.17 1.97
N VAL A 213 -19.28 -7.40 2.97
CA VAL A 213 -19.45 -8.52 3.92
C VAL A 213 -20.76 -8.39 4.67
N THR A 214 -21.06 -7.20 5.21
CA THR A 214 -22.30 -6.94 5.98
C THR A 214 -23.55 -7.14 5.13
N ILE A 215 -23.57 -6.59 3.92
CA ILE A 215 -24.69 -6.74 2.97
C ILE A 215 -24.82 -8.20 2.55
N SER A 216 -23.72 -8.88 2.24
CA SER A 216 -23.75 -10.28 1.82
C SER A 216 -24.26 -11.19 2.92
N SER A 217 -23.83 -11.01 4.18
CA SER A 217 -24.35 -11.78 5.30
C SER A 217 -25.83 -11.48 5.56
N GLY A 218 -26.23 -10.22 5.49
CA GLY A 218 -27.64 -9.83 5.64
C GLY A 218 -28.52 -10.39 4.52
N LEU A 219 -28.02 -10.43 3.28
CA LEU A 219 -28.74 -10.99 2.15
C LEU A 219 -28.92 -12.51 2.27
N ILE A 220 -27.87 -13.24 2.66
CA ILE A 220 -27.95 -14.70 2.86
C ILE A 220 -28.98 -15.03 3.95
N ALA A 221 -28.99 -14.29 5.04
CA ALA A 221 -29.98 -14.39 6.10
C ALA A 221 -31.42 -14.10 5.62
N ALA A 222 -31.55 -13.17 4.68
CA ALA A 222 -32.81 -12.73 4.09
C ALA A 222 -33.32 -13.62 2.95
N LEU A 223 -32.49 -14.50 2.36
CA LEU A 223 -32.83 -15.32 1.19
C LEU A 223 -34.17 -16.08 1.31
N PRO A 224 -34.50 -16.73 2.45
CA PRO A 224 -35.78 -17.43 2.60
C PRO A 224 -36.98 -16.48 2.51
N GLN A 225 -36.84 -15.25 2.99
CA GLN A 225 -37.90 -14.24 3.00
C GLN A 225 -37.97 -13.50 1.65
N LEU A 226 -36.85 -13.31 0.96
CA LEU A 226 -36.77 -12.72 -0.39
C LEU A 226 -37.53 -13.54 -1.43
N ALA A 227 -37.47 -14.86 -1.33
CA ALA A 227 -38.20 -15.77 -2.20
C ALA A 227 -39.73 -15.61 -2.07
N SER A 228 -40.20 -15.10 -0.94
CA SER A 228 -41.62 -14.93 -0.64
C SER A 228 -42.16 -13.52 -0.91
N ASN A 229 -41.37 -12.45 -0.70
CA ASN A 229 -41.79 -11.06 -0.95
C ASN A 229 -40.62 -10.13 -1.31
N PRO A 230 -40.29 -9.93 -2.60
CA PRO A 230 -39.16 -9.11 -3.03
C PRO A 230 -39.32 -7.61 -2.75
N THR A 231 -40.53 -7.14 -2.42
CA THR A 231 -40.78 -5.71 -2.11
C THR A 231 -40.24 -5.30 -0.73
N SER A 232 -39.92 -6.27 0.13
CA SER A 232 -39.47 -6.05 1.52
C SER A 232 -37.93 -6.07 1.70
N ILE A 233 -37.17 -6.11 0.61
CA ILE A 233 -35.70 -6.15 0.62
C ILE A 233 -35.06 -5.07 1.51
N PRO A 234 -35.46 -3.77 1.43
CA PRO A 234 -34.80 -2.73 2.22
C PRO A 234 -35.06 -2.86 3.73
N THR A 235 -36.29 -3.23 4.11
CA THR A 235 -36.67 -3.42 5.52
C THR A 235 -36.00 -4.65 6.12
N ILE A 236 -35.90 -5.75 5.37
CA ILE A 236 -35.22 -6.96 5.86
C ILE A 236 -33.71 -6.69 5.99
N LEU A 237 -33.10 -5.94 5.06
CA LEU A 237 -31.68 -5.62 5.12
C LEU A 237 -31.34 -4.72 6.32
N ALA A 238 -32.27 -3.89 6.78
CA ALA A 238 -32.13 -3.06 7.97
C ALA A 238 -32.25 -3.87 9.28
N GLU A 239 -32.99 -4.98 9.30
CA GLU A 239 -33.15 -5.83 10.48
C GLU A 239 -32.03 -6.86 10.67
N LYS A 240 -31.31 -7.22 9.60
CA LYS A 240 -30.27 -8.25 9.58
C LYS A 240 -28.79 -7.83 9.84
N PRO A 241 -28.42 -6.56 10.13
CA PRO A 241 -27.05 -6.22 10.54
C PRO A 241 -26.49 -7.03 11.74
N PRO A 242 -27.29 -7.46 12.74
CA PRO A 242 -26.78 -8.24 13.87
C PRO A 242 -26.18 -9.59 13.47
N GLU A 243 -26.61 -10.22 12.38
CA GLU A 243 -26.08 -11.53 11.97
C GLU A 243 -24.62 -11.43 11.49
N ALA A 244 -24.27 -10.32 10.84
CA ALA A 244 -22.90 -9.99 10.45
C ALA A 244 -21.95 -9.79 11.64
N SER A 245 -22.49 -9.45 12.83
CA SER A 245 -21.69 -9.17 14.03
C SER A 245 -20.86 -10.37 14.48
N THR A 246 -21.33 -11.60 14.23
CA THR A 246 -20.60 -12.85 14.57
C THR A 246 -19.32 -13.02 13.76
N ILE A 247 -19.36 -12.63 12.48
CA ILE A 247 -18.19 -12.63 11.58
C ILE A 247 -17.19 -11.58 12.08
N PHE A 248 -17.65 -10.38 12.43
CA PHE A 248 -16.78 -9.31 12.93
C PHE A 248 -16.21 -9.60 14.32
N LEU A 249 -16.96 -10.27 15.20
CA LEU A 249 -16.45 -10.79 16.48
C LEU A 249 -15.28 -11.75 16.26
N THR A 250 -15.46 -12.72 15.35
CA THR A 250 -14.41 -13.68 15.01
C THR A 250 -13.20 -12.98 14.37
N TYR A 251 -13.45 -12.01 13.48
CA TYR A 251 -12.40 -11.20 12.88
C TYR A 251 -11.58 -10.40 13.92
N ALA A 252 -12.25 -9.77 14.89
CA ALA A 252 -11.58 -9.02 15.96
C ALA A 252 -10.68 -9.92 16.82
N ILE A 253 -11.15 -11.13 17.14
CA ILE A 253 -10.36 -12.13 17.88
C ILE A 253 -9.14 -12.56 17.06
N LEU A 254 -9.33 -12.91 15.79
CA LEU A 254 -8.24 -13.36 14.91
C LEU A 254 -7.17 -12.28 14.77
N GLN A 255 -7.57 -11.01 14.62
CA GLN A 255 -6.61 -9.93 14.51
C GLN A 255 -5.85 -9.71 15.83
N GLY A 256 -6.56 -9.67 16.96
CA GLY A 256 -5.96 -9.42 18.27
C GLY A 256 -5.02 -10.53 18.76
N MET A 257 -5.29 -11.80 18.41
CA MET A 257 -4.50 -12.94 18.92
C MET A 257 -3.41 -13.42 17.96
N LEU A 258 -3.66 -13.43 16.64
CA LEU A 258 -2.83 -14.23 15.70
C LEU A 258 -2.01 -13.41 14.71
N LEU A 259 -2.48 -12.22 14.31
CA LEU A 259 -2.03 -11.62 13.06
C LEU A 259 -0.96 -10.53 13.20
N GLU A 260 -0.89 -9.83 14.35
CA GLU A 260 -0.12 -8.57 14.39
C GLU A 260 1.26 -8.63 15.04
N GLY A 261 1.65 -9.75 15.66
CA GLY A 261 3.08 -9.96 15.94
C GLY A 261 3.52 -11.07 16.87
N PHE A 262 2.64 -11.95 17.33
CA PHE A 262 3.08 -13.22 17.93
C PHE A 262 3.77 -14.12 16.90
N SER A 263 3.27 -14.14 15.66
CA SER A 263 3.82 -14.99 14.60
C SER A 263 4.65 -14.17 13.60
N GLN A 264 5.90 -13.84 13.96
CA GLN A 264 6.88 -13.27 13.03
C GLN A 264 7.46 -14.30 12.03
N ILE A 265 6.73 -15.37 11.74
CA ILE A 265 7.20 -16.48 10.93
C ILE A 265 7.51 -15.98 9.51
N MET A 266 6.63 -15.17 8.91
CA MET A 266 6.81 -14.73 7.52
C MET A 266 8.08 -13.88 7.33
N PRO A 267 8.36 -12.84 8.15
CA PRO A 267 9.64 -12.13 8.07
C PRO A 267 10.87 -13.01 8.31
N LEU A 268 10.76 -14.01 9.20
CA LEU A 268 11.85 -14.94 9.49
C LEU A 268 12.14 -15.86 8.29
N VAL A 269 11.09 -16.39 7.65
CA VAL A 269 11.20 -17.17 6.41
C VAL A 269 11.84 -16.33 5.32
N LEU A 270 11.42 -15.07 5.15
CA LEU A 270 12.02 -14.15 4.18
C LEU A 270 13.49 -13.84 4.50
N TYR A 271 13.88 -13.80 5.77
CA TYR A 271 15.28 -13.62 6.18
C TYR A 271 16.12 -14.81 5.73
N TYR A 272 15.72 -16.05 6.06
CA TYR A 272 16.43 -17.25 5.66
C TYR A 272 16.45 -17.45 4.15
N ALA A 273 15.33 -17.18 3.47
CA ALA A 273 15.26 -17.23 2.01
C ALA A 273 16.21 -16.21 1.36
N LYS A 274 16.25 -14.97 1.85
CA LYS A 274 17.21 -13.95 1.37
C LYS A 274 18.64 -14.35 1.64
N TRP A 275 18.93 -14.91 2.81
CA TRP A 275 20.27 -15.37 3.15
C TRP A 275 20.73 -16.51 2.23
N TYR A 276 19.86 -17.49 1.95
CA TYR A 276 20.17 -18.59 1.04
C TYR A 276 20.41 -18.13 -0.41
N ILE A 277 19.62 -17.17 -0.90
CA ILE A 277 19.70 -16.72 -2.30
C ILE A 277 20.80 -15.64 -2.49
N LEU A 278 20.97 -14.70 -1.55
CA LEU A 278 21.84 -13.52 -1.68
C LEU A 278 23.15 -13.64 -0.86
N GLY A 279 23.43 -14.79 -0.26
CA GLY A 279 24.56 -15.03 0.65
C GLY A 279 25.95 -14.88 0.04
N SER A 280 26.09 -14.68 -1.27
CA SER A 280 27.40 -14.62 -1.93
C SER A 280 28.13 -13.28 -1.80
N ASN A 281 27.42 -12.16 -1.57
CA ASN A 281 28.02 -10.83 -1.56
C ASN A 281 28.15 -10.26 -0.13
N PRO A 282 29.35 -9.85 0.33
CA PRO A 282 29.55 -9.36 1.71
C PRO A 282 28.73 -8.09 2.01
N CYS A 283 28.60 -7.18 1.05
CA CYS A 283 27.75 -5.98 1.20
C CYS A 283 26.25 -6.34 1.33
N LEU A 284 25.79 -7.39 0.64
CA LEU A 284 24.40 -7.87 0.77
C LEU A 284 24.19 -8.55 2.12
N ILE A 285 25.15 -9.36 2.58
CA ILE A 285 25.11 -9.96 3.91
C ILE A 285 25.04 -8.88 4.99
N TYR A 286 25.86 -7.83 4.89
CA TYR A 286 25.81 -6.69 5.79
C TYR A 286 24.43 -6.04 5.78
N THR A 287 23.87 -5.78 4.59
CA THR A 287 22.53 -5.19 4.46
C THR A 287 21.45 -6.10 5.06
N ILE A 288 21.52 -7.41 4.87
CA ILE A 288 20.52 -8.35 5.42
C ILE A 288 20.62 -8.45 6.95
N ARG A 289 21.83 -8.42 7.51
CA ARG A 289 22.06 -8.55 8.95
C ARG A 289 21.81 -7.28 9.74
N TYR A 290 22.19 -6.13 9.19
CA TYR A 290 22.21 -4.85 9.91
C TYR A 290 21.14 -3.86 9.41
N SER A 291 20.42 -4.15 8.32
CA SER A 291 19.25 -3.34 7.97
C SER A 291 18.07 -3.73 8.85
N LEU A 292 17.63 -2.79 9.67
CA LEU A 292 16.36 -2.89 10.36
C LEU A 292 15.21 -2.90 9.35
N ARG A 293 14.09 -3.49 9.76
CA ARG A 293 12.88 -3.50 8.93
C ARG A 293 12.22 -2.12 9.01
N ASN A 294 11.64 -1.67 7.90
CA ASN A 294 10.80 -0.48 7.88
C ASN A 294 9.32 -0.87 8.04
N VAL A 295 8.52 0.03 8.60
CA VAL A 295 7.08 -0.14 8.75
C VAL A 295 6.38 0.34 7.49
N ALA A 296 5.48 -0.50 6.96
CA ALA A 296 4.62 -0.13 5.85
C ALA A 296 3.38 0.63 6.35
N TRP A 297 3.57 1.91 6.67
CA TRP A 297 2.52 2.77 7.23
C TRP A 297 1.25 2.83 6.39
N GLY A 298 1.37 2.84 5.06
CA GLY A 298 0.23 2.94 4.16
C GLY A 298 -0.70 1.71 4.17
N THR A 299 -0.27 0.54 4.66
CA THR A 299 -1.12 -0.66 4.79
C THR A 299 -1.49 -0.97 6.24
N LEU A 300 -0.61 -0.63 7.19
CA LEU A 300 -0.83 -0.88 8.61
C LEU A 300 -1.94 0.00 9.17
N PHE A 301 -1.88 1.32 8.95
CA PHE A 301 -2.87 2.24 9.49
C PHE A 301 -4.29 1.92 9.04
N PRO A 302 -4.56 1.67 7.73
CA PRO A 302 -5.90 1.30 7.28
C PRO A 302 -6.47 0.08 8.01
N ALA A 303 -5.68 -0.98 8.19
CA ALA A 303 -6.13 -2.19 8.90
C ALA A 303 -6.53 -1.89 10.35
N MET A 304 -5.74 -1.10 11.07
CA MET A 304 -6.04 -0.68 12.45
C MET A 304 -7.29 0.22 12.52
N THR A 305 -7.38 1.19 11.60
CA THR A 305 -8.52 2.11 11.54
C THR A 305 -9.80 1.41 11.10
N LEU A 306 -9.72 0.33 10.33
CA LEU A 306 -10.86 -0.50 9.96
C LEU A 306 -11.44 -1.20 11.18
N ILE A 307 -10.62 -1.82 12.02
CA ILE A 307 -11.08 -2.48 13.26
C ILE A 307 -11.70 -1.45 14.20
N THR A 308 -11.10 -0.26 14.29
CA THR A 308 -11.68 0.87 15.03
C THR A 308 -13.06 1.23 14.47
N GLY A 309 -13.19 1.38 13.15
CA GLY A 309 -14.45 1.69 12.48
C GLY A 309 -15.52 0.62 12.68
N ILE A 310 -15.15 -0.66 12.64
CA ILE A 310 -16.05 -1.79 12.92
C ILE A 310 -16.51 -1.75 14.38
N GLY A 311 -15.59 -1.52 15.31
CA GLY A 311 -15.91 -1.42 16.74
C GLY A 311 -16.88 -0.29 17.06
N LEU A 312 -16.73 0.85 16.38
CA LEU A 312 -17.66 1.98 16.49
C LEU A 312 -19.01 1.66 15.85
N ALA A 313 -19.02 1.22 14.58
CA ALA A 313 -20.25 0.90 13.86
C ALA A 313 -21.13 -0.14 14.55
N TYR A 314 -20.54 -1.12 15.22
CA TYR A 314 -21.26 -2.16 15.97
C TYR A 314 -21.38 -1.89 17.47
N SER A 315 -20.90 -0.76 17.98
CA SER A 315 -20.90 -0.44 19.42
C SER A 315 -22.31 -0.51 20.03
N ASN A 316 -23.31 0.02 19.32
CA ASN A 316 -24.70 0.04 19.77
C ASN A 316 -25.48 -1.23 19.38
N ILE A 317 -25.15 -1.88 18.25
CA ILE A 317 -25.80 -3.10 17.78
C ILE A 317 -25.40 -4.31 18.64
N SER A 318 -24.11 -4.46 18.94
CA SER A 318 -23.56 -5.57 19.72
C SER A 318 -22.43 -5.05 20.63
N PRO A 319 -22.78 -4.63 21.87
CA PRO A 319 -21.81 -4.03 22.80
C PRO A 319 -20.62 -4.93 23.15
N ILE A 320 -20.76 -6.26 22.99
CA ILE A 320 -19.71 -7.24 23.26
C ILE A 320 -18.49 -7.02 22.33
N ILE A 321 -18.71 -6.54 21.09
CA ILE A 321 -17.63 -6.25 20.14
C ILE A 321 -16.65 -5.23 20.72
N ASN A 322 -17.14 -4.20 21.43
CA ASN A 322 -16.29 -3.15 21.98
C ASN A 322 -15.30 -3.70 23.01
N GLY A 323 -15.74 -4.61 23.88
CA GLY A 323 -14.88 -5.29 24.85
C GLY A 323 -13.76 -6.09 24.16
N LEU A 324 -14.09 -6.83 23.11
CA LEU A 324 -13.13 -7.61 22.33
C LEU A 324 -12.14 -6.74 21.55
N VAL A 325 -12.64 -5.67 20.93
CA VAL A 325 -11.79 -4.69 20.22
C VAL A 325 -10.83 -3.99 21.17
N CYS A 326 -11.26 -3.66 22.40
CA CYS A 326 -10.40 -3.11 23.44
C CYS A 326 -9.26 -4.07 23.81
N VAL A 327 -9.57 -5.35 24.04
CA VAL A 327 -8.54 -6.39 24.30
C VAL A 327 -7.60 -6.54 23.11
N ALA A 328 -8.13 -6.56 21.88
CA ALA A 328 -7.32 -6.64 20.66
C ALA A 328 -6.34 -5.45 20.56
N PHE A 329 -6.80 -4.22 20.76
CA PHE A 329 -5.92 -3.03 20.75
C PHE A 329 -4.89 -3.06 21.88
N PHE A 330 -5.25 -3.55 23.07
CA PHE A 330 -4.30 -3.69 24.16
C PHE A 330 -3.17 -4.67 23.82
N LEU A 331 -3.51 -5.84 23.26
CA LEU A 331 -2.52 -6.82 22.82
C LEU A 331 -1.67 -6.28 21.67
N SER A 332 -2.30 -5.69 20.64
CA SER A 332 -1.60 -5.05 19.52
C SER A 332 -0.67 -3.95 20.02
N TYR A 333 -1.06 -3.15 21.01
CA TYR A 333 -0.20 -2.12 21.60
C TYR A 333 1.08 -2.74 22.21
N GLN A 334 0.98 -3.80 23.01
CA GLN A 334 2.16 -4.45 23.61
C GLN A 334 3.09 -5.04 22.55
N VAL A 335 2.51 -5.68 21.54
CA VAL A 335 3.25 -6.25 20.41
C VAL A 335 3.97 -5.15 19.63
N TRP A 336 3.25 -4.14 19.15
CA TRP A 336 3.86 -3.06 18.37
C TRP A 336 4.90 -2.29 19.17
N LYS A 337 4.67 -2.05 20.46
CA LYS A 337 5.68 -1.47 21.36
C LYS A 337 6.95 -2.31 21.37
N TYR A 338 6.85 -3.63 21.54
CA TYR A 338 8.01 -4.52 21.46
C TYR A 338 8.70 -4.45 20.09
N LEU A 339 7.93 -4.48 19.00
CA LEU A 339 8.49 -4.41 17.63
C LEU A 339 9.23 -3.10 17.36
N PHE A 340 8.70 -1.97 17.81
CA PHE A 340 9.33 -0.65 17.65
C PHE A 340 10.60 -0.51 18.48
N LEU A 341 10.68 -1.15 19.64
CA LEU A 341 11.88 -1.11 20.48
C LEU A 341 13.02 -1.97 19.91
N TRP A 342 12.71 -3.13 19.32
CA TRP A 342 13.73 -4.14 19.03
C TRP A 342 13.95 -4.46 17.55
N GLN A 343 12.97 -4.24 16.67
CA GLN A 343 13.03 -4.76 15.29
C GLN A 343 12.91 -3.69 14.21
N PHE A 344 12.11 -2.65 14.45
CA PHE A 344 11.87 -1.60 13.47
C PHE A 344 12.86 -0.45 13.60
N GLY A 345 13.38 0.00 12.47
CA GLY A 345 14.18 1.21 12.36
C GLY A 345 13.60 2.06 11.25
N GLN A 346 12.97 3.17 11.61
CA GLN A 346 12.46 4.11 10.63
C GLN A 346 13.63 4.95 10.10
N PRO A 347 13.89 4.95 8.77
CA PRO A 347 14.91 5.83 8.23
C PRO A 347 14.48 7.28 8.42
N GLU A 348 15.43 8.16 8.76
CA GLU A 348 15.19 9.59 8.97
C GLU A 348 14.49 10.24 7.76
N ALA A 349 14.83 9.81 6.55
CA ALA A 349 14.20 10.30 5.33
C ALA A 349 12.69 9.95 5.23
N GLY A 350 12.23 8.90 5.92
CA GLY A 350 10.84 8.49 5.93
C GLY A 350 10.02 9.10 7.07
N ASP A 351 10.59 10.02 7.86
CA ASP A 351 9.84 10.72 8.89
C ASP A 351 8.84 11.70 8.26
N THR A 352 7.63 11.72 8.81
CA THR A 352 6.52 12.53 8.32
C THR A 352 6.02 13.51 9.38
N GLY A 353 6.69 13.61 10.53
CA GLY A 353 6.27 14.48 11.63
C GLY A 353 4.87 14.12 12.16
N GLY A 354 4.44 12.87 12.00
CA GLY A 354 3.14 12.40 12.46
C GLY A 354 1.96 12.68 11.52
N LEU A 355 2.17 13.06 10.26
CA LEU A 355 1.08 13.34 9.29
C LEU A 355 0.08 12.19 9.08
N PHE A 356 0.47 10.95 9.39
CA PHE A 356 -0.44 9.79 9.35
C PHE A 356 -1.53 9.86 10.42
N PHE A 357 -1.26 10.47 11.58
CA PHE A 357 -2.20 10.54 12.70
C PHE A 357 -3.48 11.34 12.38
N PRO A 358 -3.44 12.59 11.87
CA PRO A 358 -4.66 13.32 11.54
C PRO A 358 -5.47 12.62 10.43
N LYS A 359 -4.81 11.88 9.52
CA LYS A 359 -5.50 11.07 8.53
C LYS A 359 -6.18 9.85 9.15
N ALA A 360 -5.54 9.20 10.13
CA ALA A 360 -6.17 8.11 10.90
C ALA A 360 -7.40 8.62 11.67
N MET A 361 -7.33 9.80 12.27
CA MET A 361 -8.49 10.43 12.92
C MET A 361 -9.65 10.65 11.94
N GLN A 362 -9.37 11.11 10.70
CA GLN A 362 -10.40 11.21 9.66
C GLN A 362 -11.04 9.85 9.33
N HIS A 363 -10.26 8.77 9.32
CA HIS A 363 -10.81 7.42 9.12
C HIS A 363 -11.74 6.99 10.26
N THR A 364 -11.40 7.34 11.51
CA THR A 364 -12.28 7.10 12.67
C THR A 364 -13.61 7.85 12.54
N PHE A 365 -13.59 9.10 12.06
CA PHE A 365 -14.82 9.85 11.77
C PHE A 365 -15.67 9.18 10.69
N VAL A 366 -15.07 8.58 9.67
CA VAL A 366 -15.82 7.77 8.69
C VAL A 366 -16.53 6.59 9.37
N GLY A 367 -15.89 5.93 10.32
CA GLY A 367 -16.53 4.90 11.15
C GLY A 367 -17.74 5.41 11.92
N LEU A 368 -17.64 6.60 12.53
CA LEU A 368 -18.77 7.24 13.22
C LEU A 368 -19.92 7.63 12.27
N TYR A 369 -19.61 8.12 11.07
CA TYR A 369 -20.65 8.39 10.07
C TYR A 369 -21.36 7.12 9.60
N ILE A 370 -20.61 6.02 9.46
CA ILE A 370 -21.19 4.71 9.15
C ILE A 370 -22.11 4.25 10.29
N GLU A 371 -21.69 4.39 11.54
CA GLU A 371 -22.52 4.08 12.72
C GLU A 371 -23.86 4.84 12.68
N GLN A 372 -23.83 6.15 12.39
CA GLN A 372 -25.03 6.99 12.29
C GLN A 372 -25.95 6.64 11.11
N ILE A 373 -25.44 6.02 10.05
CA ILE A 373 -26.24 5.60 8.89
C ILE A 373 -26.82 4.20 9.12
N CYS A 374 -26.13 3.36 9.88
CA CYS A 374 -26.56 2.00 10.19
C CYS A 374 -27.55 1.93 11.37
N LEU A 375 -27.53 2.91 12.27
CA LEU A 375 -28.56 3.16 13.29
C LEU A 375 -29.71 3.99 12.71
#